data_AF-A0A9Y6JFP7-F1
#
_entry.id   AF-A0A9Y6JFP7-F1
#
_cell.length_a   1.000
_cell.length_b   1.000
_cell.length_c   1.000
_cell.angle_alpha   90.00
_cell.angle_beta   90.00
_cell.angle_gamma   90.00
#
_symmetry.space_group_name_H-M   'P 1'
#
loop_
_entity.id
_entity.type
_entity.pdbx_description
1 polymer ?
#
loop_
_entity_poly.entity_id
_entity_poly.type
_entity_poly.pdbx_seq_one_letter_code
_entity_poly.pdbx_strand_id
1 'polypeptide(L)'
;MDATAYMIFDLDAYLSELQRFAEDGIEQEPDNQELTQFGDATAAGTEKKKKKKVKQPSCRKNKVRAALLNVRSIGNKLEDVKELIKNNDLDVFLATETWIKSNNPIEKALSEFEVYHNPREDRRGGGVAVLVLKALIIEDGDAPLQFQAHAFEYVAVKLKRKQWSQPALLINVYRPPGGTFRDFKVDFEKLLDEAFTKFEQVILTGDLNGKWKTFPDYLREKGLKQHVEEPTHDKGNTLDVIITKINLFKISKPEVKDDGISDHYTVYFNIREGNAEEKRT
;
A
#
# COMPACT_ATOMS: atom_id res chain seq x y z
N MET A 1 46.48 5.12 -7.75
CA MET A 1 46.82 3.76 -7.32
C MET A 1 45.80 3.42 -6.24
N ASP A 2 44.58 3.02 -6.65
CA ASP A 2 44.10 1.63 -6.87
C ASP A 2 43.72 0.98 -5.51
N ALA A 3 42.63 0.25 -5.30
CA ALA A 3 41.64 -0.35 -6.19
C ALA A 3 40.30 -0.51 -5.44
N THR A 4 39.22 -0.50 -6.23
CA THR A 4 37.85 -0.87 -5.90
C THR A 4 37.72 -2.35 -5.53
N ALA A 5 37.16 -2.66 -4.35
CA ALA A 5 36.70 -3.99 -4.00
C ALA A 5 35.22 -4.13 -4.38
N TYR A 6 34.94 -4.72 -5.54
CA TYR A 6 33.61 -5.17 -5.91
C TYR A 6 33.31 -6.49 -5.20
N MET A 7 32.29 -6.49 -4.35
CA MET A 7 31.68 -7.71 -3.81
C MET A 7 30.99 -8.44 -4.96
N ILE A 8 31.57 -9.55 -5.41
CA ILE A 8 30.92 -10.47 -6.36
C ILE A 8 29.86 -11.22 -5.57
N PHE A 9 28.58 -10.93 -5.85
CA PHE A 9 27.46 -11.75 -5.39
C PHE A 9 27.46 -13.05 -6.20
N ASP A 10 27.49 -14.18 -5.49
CA ASP A 10 27.42 -15.53 -6.05
C ASP A 10 26.00 -15.77 -6.61
N LEU A 11 25.90 -15.74 -7.94
CA LEU A 11 24.65 -15.90 -8.67
C LEU A 11 24.07 -17.31 -8.54
N ASP A 12 24.93 -18.32 -8.31
CA ASP A 12 24.53 -19.73 -8.28
C ASP A 12 23.85 -20.08 -6.95
N ALA A 13 24.26 -19.42 -5.85
CA ALA A 13 23.58 -19.52 -4.56
C ALA A 13 22.15 -18.97 -4.62
N TYR A 14 21.94 -17.84 -5.30
CA TYR A 14 20.62 -17.21 -5.45
C TYR A 14 19.67 -18.04 -6.32
N LEU A 15 20.17 -18.60 -7.43
CA LEU A 15 19.36 -19.44 -8.31
C LEU A 15 18.96 -20.78 -7.67
N SER A 16 19.86 -21.36 -6.86
CA SER A 16 19.56 -22.59 -6.10
C SER A 16 18.47 -22.40 -5.05
N GLU A 17 18.39 -21.21 -4.45
CA GLU A 17 17.36 -20.88 -3.47
C GLU A 17 15.98 -20.70 -4.12
N LEU A 18 15.93 -20.08 -5.31
CA LEU A 18 14.69 -19.93 -6.10
C LEU A 18 14.12 -21.27 -6.57
N GLN A 19 14.97 -22.25 -6.89
CA GLN A 19 14.50 -23.60 -7.23
C GLN A 19 13.93 -24.35 -6.03
N ARG A 20 14.47 -24.19 -4.82
CA ARG A 20 13.89 -24.79 -3.60
C ARG A 20 12.49 -24.27 -3.30
N PHE A 21 12.22 -22.98 -3.55
CA PHE A 21 10.89 -22.41 -3.33
C PHE A 21 9.82 -22.90 -4.32
N ALA A 22 10.21 -23.46 -5.47
CA ALA A 22 9.28 -24.01 -6.45
C ALA A 22 8.81 -25.43 -6.11
N GLU A 23 9.56 -26.16 -5.29
CA GLU A 23 9.30 -27.58 -4.98
C GLU A 23 8.49 -27.79 -3.68
N ASP A 24 8.53 -26.84 -2.74
CA ASP A 24 7.80 -26.92 -1.45
C ASP A 24 6.32 -26.47 -1.51
N GLY A 25 5.77 -26.25 -2.71
CA GLY A 25 4.44 -25.65 -2.93
C GLY A 25 3.25 -26.61 -3.08
N ILE A 26 3.41 -27.91 -2.86
CA ILE A 26 2.33 -28.89 -3.05
C ILE A 26 2.07 -29.65 -1.74
N GLU A 27 1.17 -29.14 -0.90
CA GLU A 27 0.47 -29.96 0.09
C GLU A 27 -1.04 -29.68 0.10
N GLN A 28 -1.76 -30.78 0.26
CA GLN A 28 -3.17 -31.04 -0.06
C GLN A 28 -4.15 -30.51 1.00
N GLU A 29 -5.34 -30.09 0.56
CA GLU A 29 -6.48 -29.83 1.46
C GLU A 29 -7.01 -31.13 2.09
N PRO A 30 -7.46 -31.12 3.36
CA PRO A 30 -8.37 -32.12 3.86
C PRO A 30 -9.82 -31.63 3.83
N ASP A 31 -10.61 -32.42 3.11
CA ASP A 31 -12.05 -32.61 3.18
C ASP A 31 -12.56 -32.73 4.63
N ASN A 32 -13.70 -32.10 4.93
CA ASN A 32 -14.47 -32.45 6.12
C ASN A 32 -15.96 -32.18 5.91
N GLN A 33 -16.65 -33.27 5.62
CA GLN A 33 -18.10 -33.43 5.74
C GLN A 33 -18.48 -33.55 7.22
N GLU A 34 -19.50 -32.82 7.67
CA GLU A 34 -20.41 -33.33 8.70
C GLU A 34 -21.85 -32.86 8.44
N LEU A 35 -22.73 -33.86 8.30
CA LEU A 35 -24.18 -33.81 8.38
C LEU A 35 -24.62 -33.61 9.83
N THR A 36 -25.70 -32.86 10.09
CA THR A 36 -26.71 -33.24 11.09
C THR A 36 -28.05 -32.56 10.82
N GLN A 37 -29.10 -33.24 11.29
CA GLN A 37 -30.49 -33.23 10.84
C GLN A 37 -31.39 -32.18 11.50
N PHE A 38 -32.57 -32.04 10.88
CA PHE A 38 -33.78 -31.36 11.32
C PHE A 38 -34.27 -31.77 12.73
N GLY A 39 -34.87 -30.79 13.43
CA GLY A 39 -35.76 -31.02 14.57
C GLY A 39 -36.55 -29.75 14.91
N ASP A 40 -37.87 -29.80 14.69
CA ASP A 40 -38.86 -28.80 15.13
C ASP A 40 -39.24 -29.01 16.61
N ALA A 41 -39.46 -27.91 17.34
CA ALA A 41 -40.63 -27.63 18.20
C ALA A 41 -40.35 -26.61 19.34
N THR A 42 -41.09 -25.50 19.26
CA THR A 42 -41.65 -24.58 20.27
C THR A 42 -41.27 -24.68 21.77
N ALA A 43 -40.89 -23.55 22.39
CA ALA A 43 -41.49 -23.01 23.63
C ALA A 43 -40.94 -21.61 23.97
N ALA A 44 -41.83 -20.75 24.47
CA ALA A 44 -41.61 -19.35 24.84
C ALA A 44 -40.72 -19.18 26.10
N GLY A 45 -39.92 -18.10 26.13
CA GLY A 45 -39.21 -17.71 27.35
C GLY A 45 -38.24 -16.53 27.19
N THR A 46 -38.70 -15.33 27.55
CA THR A 46 -37.92 -14.15 28.02
C THR A 46 -36.71 -13.68 27.19
N GLU A 47 -36.93 -12.62 26.40
CA GLU A 47 -35.86 -11.80 25.80
C GLU A 47 -35.01 -11.10 26.88
N LYS A 48 -33.82 -11.64 27.17
CA LYS A 48 -32.71 -10.84 27.68
C LYS A 48 -31.95 -10.29 26.48
N LYS A 49 -32.11 -9.00 26.17
CA LYS A 49 -31.30 -8.26 25.20
C LYS A 49 -29.81 -8.39 25.54
N LYS A 50 -29.13 -9.39 24.97
CA LYS A 50 -27.67 -9.44 24.93
C LYS A 50 -27.22 -8.26 24.08
N LYS A 51 -26.60 -7.25 24.71
CA LYS A 51 -25.83 -6.22 24.02
C LYS A 51 -24.85 -6.94 23.08
N LYS A 52 -25.11 -6.91 21.77
CA LYS A 52 -24.13 -7.33 20.77
C LYS A 52 -22.92 -6.43 20.97
N LYS A 53 -21.83 -6.98 21.54
CA LYS A 53 -20.52 -6.34 21.48
C LYS A 53 -20.22 -6.17 19.99
N VAL A 54 -20.21 -4.92 19.52
CA VAL A 54 -19.67 -4.57 18.22
C VAL A 54 -18.22 -5.06 18.25
N LYS A 55 -17.91 -6.09 17.45
CA LYS A 55 -16.53 -6.53 17.26
C LYS A 55 -15.82 -5.37 16.57
N GLN A 56 -14.80 -4.80 17.22
CA GLN A 56 -13.91 -3.85 16.55
C GLN A 56 -13.26 -4.55 15.34
N PRO A 57 -13.02 -3.82 14.23
CA PRO A 57 -12.29 -4.35 13.10
C PRO A 57 -10.87 -4.71 13.57
N SER A 58 -10.62 -6.00 13.76
CA SER A 58 -9.29 -6.49 14.11
C SER A 58 -8.47 -6.64 12.82
N CYS A 59 -7.33 -5.95 12.73
CA CYS A 59 -6.36 -6.18 11.67
C CYS A 59 -6.05 -7.68 11.53
N ARG A 60 -6.06 -8.21 10.30
CA ARG A 60 -5.92 -9.66 10.03
C ARG A 60 -4.58 -10.21 10.53
N LYS A 61 -4.49 -11.48 10.92
CA LYS A 61 -3.27 -12.02 11.55
C LYS A 61 -2.04 -11.88 10.61
N ASN A 62 -1.09 -11.03 11.02
CA ASN A 62 0.29 -10.87 10.53
C ASN A 62 0.56 -10.12 9.20
N LYS A 63 -0.40 -9.43 8.57
CA LYS A 63 -0.14 -8.65 7.34
C LYS A 63 -1.04 -7.44 7.18
N VAL A 64 -0.56 -6.36 6.56
CA VAL A 64 -1.39 -5.23 6.11
C VAL A 64 -1.83 -5.52 4.67
N ARG A 65 -3.13 -5.62 4.39
CA ARG A 65 -3.66 -5.69 3.01
C ARG A 65 -3.86 -4.27 2.50
N ALA A 66 -3.26 -3.94 1.36
CA ALA A 66 -3.35 -2.63 0.76
C ALA A 66 -3.78 -2.70 -0.70
N ALA A 67 -4.37 -1.61 -1.20
CA ALA A 67 -4.61 -1.41 -2.63
C ALA A 67 -4.24 0.00 -3.05
N LEU A 68 -3.66 0.13 -4.24
CA LEU A 68 -3.32 1.40 -4.89
C LEU A 68 -4.15 1.56 -6.16
N LEU A 69 -4.78 2.72 -6.31
CA LEU A 69 -5.59 3.05 -7.48
C LEU A 69 -5.56 4.55 -7.78
N ASN A 70 -5.28 4.89 -9.04
CA ASN A 70 -5.64 6.20 -9.57
C ASN A 70 -7.16 6.23 -9.83
N VAL A 71 -7.90 6.90 -8.95
CA VAL A 71 -9.37 6.84 -8.93
C VAL A 71 -10.01 7.79 -9.93
N ARG A 72 -9.29 8.78 -10.46
CA ARG A 72 -9.82 9.84 -11.34
C ARG A 72 -11.16 10.41 -10.87
N SER A 73 -11.13 11.12 -9.75
CA SER A 73 -12.27 11.59 -8.95
C SER A 73 -12.90 10.52 -8.08
N ILE A 74 -12.75 10.70 -6.76
CA ILE A 74 -13.34 9.80 -5.78
C ILE A 74 -14.80 10.14 -5.47
N GLY A 75 -15.21 11.40 -5.65
CA GLY A 75 -16.49 11.91 -5.15
C GLY A 75 -17.71 11.23 -5.76
N ASN A 76 -17.65 10.90 -7.05
CA ASN A 76 -18.71 10.20 -7.77
C ASN A 76 -18.58 8.67 -7.73
N LYS A 77 -17.49 8.14 -7.17
CA LYS A 77 -17.15 6.70 -7.12
C LYS A 77 -17.06 6.19 -5.69
N LEU A 78 -17.68 6.91 -4.76
CA LEU A 78 -17.53 6.67 -3.34
C LEU A 78 -18.08 5.30 -2.94
N GLU A 79 -19.23 4.90 -3.48
CA GLU A 79 -19.81 3.59 -3.21
C GLU A 79 -18.94 2.47 -3.80
N ASP A 80 -18.43 2.61 -5.03
CA ASP A 80 -17.51 1.66 -5.65
C ASP A 80 -16.24 1.48 -4.81
N VAL A 81 -15.66 2.58 -4.32
CA VAL A 81 -14.47 2.55 -3.44
C VAL A 81 -14.78 1.88 -2.10
N LYS A 82 -15.96 2.13 -1.51
CA LYS A 82 -16.37 1.47 -0.25
C LYS A 82 -16.55 -0.03 -0.45
N GLU A 83 -17.19 -0.44 -1.54
CA GLU A 83 -17.35 -1.84 -1.89
C GLU A 83 -16.00 -2.50 -2.15
N LEU A 84 -15.11 -1.84 -2.88
CA LEU A 84 -13.75 -2.32 -3.12
C LEU A 84 -13.00 -2.55 -1.80
N ILE A 85 -13.02 -1.57 -0.89
CA ILE A 85 -12.35 -1.67 0.42
C ILE A 85 -12.92 -2.84 1.24
N LYS A 86 -14.25 -2.97 1.27
CA LYS A 86 -14.95 -3.98 2.06
C LYS A 86 -14.77 -5.39 1.49
N ASN A 87 -14.99 -5.57 0.18
CA ASN A 87 -14.97 -6.87 -0.48
C ASN A 87 -13.56 -7.48 -0.54
N ASN A 88 -12.52 -6.64 -0.51
CA ASN A 88 -11.12 -7.08 -0.50
C ASN A 88 -10.48 -7.01 0.90
N ASP A 89 -11.26 -6.62 1.91
CA ASP A 89 -10.82 -6.47 3.31
C ASP A 89 -9.52 -5.68 3.44
N LEU A 90 -9.49 -4.50 2.82
CA LEU A 90 -8.31 -3.65 2.84
C LEU A 90 -8.10 -3.09 4.24
N ASP A 91 -6.84 -3.01 4.66
CA ASP A 91 -6.43 -2.24 5.84
C ASP A 91 -5.98 -0.83 5.43
N VAL A 92 -5.51 -0.65 4.18
CA VAL A 92 -5.02 0.61 3.62
C VAL A 92 -5.50 0.76 2.18
N PHE A 93 -6.04 1.92 1.82
CA PHE A 93 -6.37 2.28 0.44
C PHE A 93 -5.60 3.55 0.03
N LEU A 94 -4.83 3.45 -1.04
CA LEU A 94 -3.94 4.46 -1.57
C LEU A 94 -4.57 5.03 -2.84
N ALA A 95 -5.00 6.28 -2.81
CA ALA A 95 -5.70 6.89 -3.94
C ALA A 95 -4.89 8.04 -4.55
N THR A 96 -4.77 8.06 -5.88
CA THR A 96 -4.23 9.18 -6.66
C THR A 96 -5.32 9.77 -7.57
N GLU A 97 -5.15 11.02 -8.02
CA GLU A 97 -6.19 11.81 -8.69
C GLU A 97 -7.54 11.84 -7.98
N THR A 98 -7.52 12.10 -6.67
CA THR A 98 -8.71 12.02 -5.82
C THR A 98 -9.74 13.11 -6.13
N TRP A 99 -9.28 14.29 -6.55
CA TRP A 99 -10.08 15.50 -6.80
C TRP A 99 -10.95 15.89 -5.58
N ILE A 100 -10.45 15.61 -4.38
CA ILE A 100 -11.11 15.91 -3.10
C ILE A 100 -11.01 17.42 -2.80
N LYS A 101 -12.12 17.98 -2.29
CA LYS A 101 -12.23 19.31 -1.69
C LYS A 101 -12.46 19.18 -0.18
N SER A 102 -12.33 20.26 0.59
CA SER A 102 -12.33 20.27 2.06
C SER A 102 -13.61 19.75 2.75
N ASN A 103 -14.70 19.47 2.02
CA ASN A 103 -15.94 18.92 2.56
C ASN A 103 -16.39 17.66 1.80
N ASN A 104 -15.45 16.80 1.41
CA ASN A 104 -15.76 15.61 0.64
C ASN A 104 -16.40 14.52 1.52
N PRO A 105 -17.45 13.83 1.05
CA PRO A 105 -18.12 12.79 1.84
C PRO A 105 -17.23 11.61 2.27
N ILE A 106 -16.07 11.39 1.62
CA ILE A 106 -15.19 10.26 1.90
C ILE A 106 -14.74 10.17 3.36
N GLU A 107 -14.47 11.31 4.01
CA GLU A 107 -14.05 11.36 5.43
C GLU A 107 -15.12 10.78 6.37
N LYS A 108 -16.39 10.88 5.98
CA LYS A 108 -17.54 10.41 6.77
C LYS A 108 -18.02 9.03 6.33
N ALA A 109 -17.61 8.56 5.16
CA ALA A 109 -18.13 7.37 4.53
C ALA A 109 -17.62 6.06 5.14
N LEU A 110 -16.42 6.10 5.74
CA LEU A 110 -15.73 4.93 6.29
C LEU A 110 -15.27 5.20 7.72
N SER A 111 -16.17 5.02 8.69
CA SER A 111 -15.93 5.37 10.11
C SER A 111 -14.73 4.65 10.75
N GLU A 112 -14.38 3.47 10.23
CA GLU A 112 -13.28 2.63 10.71
C GLU A 112 -11.91 3.09 10.17
N PHE A 113 -11.92 3.93 9.13
CA PHE A 113 -10.74 4.47 8.48
C PHE A 113 -10.52 5.93 8.88
N GLU A 114 -9.27 6.33 8.89
CA GLU A 114 -8.86 7.72 8.89
C GLU A 114 -8.42 8.09 7.46
N VAL A 115 -8.78 9.29 7.01
CA VAL A 115 -8.48 9.76 5.66
C VAL A 115 -7.45 10.88 5.73
N TYR A 116 -6.25 10.61 5.23
CA TYR A 116 -5.20 11.60 5.08
C TYR A 116 -5.17 12.09 3.63
N HIS A 117 -5.34 13.38 3.41
CA HIS A 117 -5.30 13.98 2.08
C HIS A 117 -4.95 15.48 2.17
N ASN A 118 -4.54 16.04 1.04
CA ASN A 118 -4.33 17.48 0.89
C ASN A 118 -5.38 18.03 -0.09
N PRO A 119 -6.52 18.57 0.42
CA PRO A 119 -7.60 19.04 -0.44
C PRO A 119 -7.18 20.25 -1.27
N ARG A 120 -7.85 20.43 -2.41
CA ARG A 120 -7.61 21.54 -3.33
C ARG A 120 -8.89 22.28 -3.63
N GLU A 121 -8.95 23.55 -3.26
CA GLU A 121 -10.10 24.41 -3.53
C GLU A 121 -10.07 25.03 -4.92
N ASP A 122 -8.87 25.31 -5.44
CA ASP A 122 -8.69 26.26 -6.55
C ASP A 122 -8.67 25.62 -7.95
N ARG A 123 -8.63 24.29 -8.06
CA ARG A 123 -8.57 23.60 -9.36
C ARG A 123 -9.18 22.21 -9.35
N ARG A 124 -9.61 21.76 -10.54
CA ARG A 124 -9.97 20.37 -10.82
C ARG A 124 -8.69 19.60 -11.20
N GLY A 125 -8.57 18.35 -10.75
CA GLY A 125 -7.44 17.49 -11.09
C GLY A 125 -6.39 17.34 -9.98
N GLY A 126 -5.69 16.20 -10.00
CA GLY A 126 -4.66 15.83 -9.02
C GLY A 126 -5.23 15.42 -7.66
N GLY A 127 -4.46 15.61 -6.60
CA GLY A 127 -4.82 15.16 -5.26
C GLY A 127 -4.35 13.73 -4.97
N VAL A 128 -3.96 13.52 -3.72
CA VAL A 128 -3.52 12.24 -3.16
C VAL A 128 -4.27 12.02 -1.87
N ALA A 129 -4.67 10.77 -1.61
CA ALA A 129 -5.18 10.37 -0.32
C ALA A 129 -4.62 9.01 0.12
N VAL A 130 -4.60 8.81 1.44
CA VAL A 130 -4.34 7.54 2.09
C VAL A 130 -5.45 7.32 3.09
N LEU A 131 -6.24 6.27 2.89
CA LEU A 131 -7.23 5.80 3.85
C LEU A 131 -6.61 4.67 4.65
N VAL A 132 -6.53 4.81 5.98
CA VAL A 132 -5.88 3.83 6.86
C VAL A 132 -6.86 3.36 7.92
N LEU A 133 -6.97 2.05 8.12
CA LEU A 133 -7.71 1.49 9.24
C LEU A 133 -7.16 2.04 10.55
N LYS A 134 -8.00 2.64 11.40
CA LYS A 134 -7.58 3.35 12.63
C LYS A 134 -6.71 2.51 13.57
N ALA A 135 -6.88 1.19 13.56
CA ALA A 135 -6.06 0.26 14.33
C ALA A 135 -4.57 0.22 13.94
N LEU A 136 -4.19 0.79 12.79
CA LEU A 136 -2.80 0.85 12.31
C LEU A 136 -2.13 2.21 12.52
N ILE A 137 -2.84 3.20 13.06
CA ILE A 137 -2.37 4.58 13.14
C ILE A 137 -1.61 4.82 14.44
N ILE A 138 -0.58 5.68 14.37
CA ILE A 138 0.04 6.28 15.54
C ILE A 138 -0.50 7.70 15.68
N GLU A 139 -1.09 8.01 16.83
CA GLU A 139 -1.41 9.39 17.20
C GLU A 139 -0.15 10.02 17.81
N ASP A 140 0.70 10.64 17.00
CA ASP A 140 1.91 11.33 17.48
C ASP A 140 1.91 12.85 17.25
N GLY A 141 0.74 13.44 16.95
CA GLY A 141 0.49 14.89 16.99
C GLY A 141 1.13 15.71 15.85
N ASP A 142 2.24 15.23 15.29
CA ASP A 142 2.98 15.89 14.23
C ASP A 142 2.83 15.19 12.88
N ALA A 143 2.86 15.97 11.80
CA ALA A 143 2.96 15.41 10.45
C ALA A 143 4.25 14.58 10.33
N PRO A 144 4.19 13.33 9.83
CA PRO A 144 5.30 12.40 9.93
C PRO A 144 6.49 12.80 9.03
N LEU A 145 6.23 13.57 7.97
CA LEU A 145 7.24 14.07 7.05
C LEU A 145 6.81 15.45 6.53
N GLN A 146 7.65 16.47 6.77
CA GLN A 146 7.45 17.84 6.31
C GLN A 146 8.40 18.13 5.14
N PHE A 147 7.96 17.87 3.92
CA PHE A 147 8.72 18.08 2.70
C PHE A 147 7.94 19.00 1.76
N GLN A 148 8.60 20.00 1.18
CA GLN A 148 7.98 20.86 0.18
C GLN A 148 8.27 20.31 -1.22
N ALA A 149 7.28 19.63 -1.79
CA ALA A 149 7.33 19.15 -3.17
C ALA A 149 6.74 20.19 -4.13
N HIS A 150 7.43 20.46 -5.24
CA HIS A 150 6.94 21.36 -6.30
C HIS A 150 6.50 20.60 -7.55
N ALA A 151 7.14 19.47 -7.84
CA ALA A 151 6.90 18.68 -9.04
C ALA A 151 5.90 17.52 -8.88
N PHE A 152 5.46 17.24 -7.64
CA PHE A 152 4.49 16.18 -7.34
C PHE A 152 3.71 16.51 -6.07
N GLU A 153 2.70 15.69 -5.81
CA GLU A 153 1.89 15.71 -4.60
C GLU A 153 2.15 14.47 -3.79
N TYR A 154 2.06 14.57 -2.47
CA TYR A 154 2.19 13.38 -1.63
C TYR A 154 1.39 13.51 -0.34
N VAL A 155 1.14 12.37 0.27
CA VAL A 155 0.64 12.21 1.64
C VAL A 155 1.54 11.19 2.33
N ALA A 156 1.94 11.47 3.57
CA ALA A 156 2.74 10.56 4.38
C ALA A 156 2.00 10.22 5.68
N VAL A 157 2.00 8.95 6.06
CA VAL A 157 1.33 8.43 7.26
C VAL A 157 2.25 7.43 7.96
N LYS A 158 2.34 7.48 9.30
CA LYS A 158 3.01 6.44 10.08
C LYS A 158 2.06 5.28 10.35
N LEU A 159 2.48 4.08 9.95
CA LEU A 159 1.79 2.83 10.23
C LEU A 159 2.49 2.09 11.37
N LYS A 160 1.71 1.57 12.30
CA LYS A 160 2.20 0.68 13.36
C LYS A 160 1.42 -0.62 13.36
N ARG A 161 2.15 -1.70 13.60
CA ARG A 161 1.56 -3.01 13.88
C ARG A 161 2.28 -3.65 15.04
N LYS A 162 1.56 -4.44 15.85
CA LYS A 162 2.14 -5.15 16.99
C LYS A 162 3.28 -6.09 16.58
N GLN A 163 3.19 -6.68 15.39
CA GLN A 163 4.19 -7.62 14.87
C GLN A 163 5.40 -6.93 14.23
N TRP A 164 5.37 -5.62 14.01
CA TRP A 164 6.48 -4.90 13.42
C TRP A 164 7.42 -4.41 14.52
N SER A 165 8.74 -4.51 14.30
CA SER A 165 9.73 -4.07 15.29
C SER A 165 9.70 -2.56 15.50
N GLN A 166 9.25 -1.80 14.50
CA GLN A 166 9.11 -0.35 14.55
C GLN A 166 8.02 0.16 13.59
N PRO A 167 7.59 1.43 13.73
CA PRO A 167 6.68 2.05 12.77
C PRO A 167 7.27 2.14 11.36
N ALA A 168 6.40 2.05 10.36
CA ALA A 168 6.72 2.31 8.96
C ALA A 168 6.18 3.66 8.51
N LEU A 169 6.97 4.43 7.79
CA LEU A 169 6.49 5.58 7.04
C LEU A 169 5.92 5.12 5.69
N LEU A 170 4.62 5.27 5.50
CA LEU A 170 3.95 5.08 4.22
C LEU A 170 3.82 6.42 3.51
N ILE A 171 4.34 6.53 2.29
CA ILE A 171 4.24 7.72 1.45
C ILE A 171 3.46 7.33 0.19
N ASN A 172 2.37 8.03 -0.10
CA ASN A 172 1.67 7.93 -1.38
C ASN A 172 1.97 9.18 -2.20
N VAL A 173 2.38 9.02 -3.46
CA VAL A 173 2.84 10.10 -4.34
C VAL A 173 2.01 10.13 -5.62
N TYR A 174 1.65 11.31 -6.09
CA TYR A 174 1.11 11.51 -7.43
C TYR A 174 1.96 12.52 -8.17
N ARG A 175 2.53 12.12 -9.30
CA ARG A 175 3.21 13.01 -10.23
C ARG A 175 2.23 13.45 -11.33
N PRO A 176 1.79 14.72 -11.35
CA PRO A 176 1.00 15.24 -12.46
C PRO A 176 1.73 15.08 -13.80
N PRO A 177 1.02 14.97 -14.94
CA PRO A 177 1.65 14.86 -16.26
C PRO A 177 2.47 16.10 -16.64
N GLY A 178 2.12 17.27 -16.10
CA GLY A 178 2.84 18.52 -16.33
C GLY A 178 4.22 18.59 -15.65
N GLY A 179 4.95 19.66 -15.94
CA GLY A 179 6.29 19.91 -15.38
C GLY A 179 7.40 19.06 -16.03
N THR A 180 8.65 19.40 -15.75
CA THR A 180 9.78 18.68 -16.35
C THR A 180 10.08 17.39 -15.58
N PHE A 181 10.68 16.42 -16.25
CA PHE A 181 11.20 15.23 -15.58
C PHE A 181 12.34 15.58 -14.63
N ARG A 182 13.18 16.57 -14.98
CA ARG A 182 14.30 17.02 -14.15
C ARG A 182 13.82 17.51 -12.79
N ASP A 183 12.80 18.37 -12.76
CA ASP A 183 12.28 18.93 -11.51
C ASP A 183 11.68 17.82 -10.64
N PHE A 184 10.91 16.91 -11.25
CA PHE A 184 10.40 15.73 -10.57
C PHE A 184 11.52 14.87 -9.97
N LYS A 185 12.56 14.55 -10.75
CA LYS A 185 13.67 13.72 -10.28
C LYS A 185 14.36 14.37 -9.07
N VAL A 186 14.68 15.66 -9.16
CA VAL A 186 15.34 16.39 -8.07
C VAL A 186 14.50 16.39 -6.79
N ASP A 187 13.21 16.70 -6.89
CA ASP A 187 12.33 16.70 -5.71
C ASP A 187 12.14 15.28 -5.15
N PHE A 188 12.04 14.28 -6.03
CA PHE A 188 11.80 12.89 -5.64
C PHE A 188 13.01 12.29 -4.92
N GLU A 189 14.22 12.54 -5.42
CA GLU A 189 15.46 12.12 -4.76
C GLU A 189 15.60 12.75 -3.37
N LYS A 190 15.29 14.06 -3.24
CA LYS A 190 15.31 14.74 -1.94
C LYS A 190 14.28 14.19 -0.96
N LEU A 191 13.06 13.91 -1.43
CA LEU A 191 12.02 13.28 -0.61
C LEU A 191 12.51 11.94 -0.06
N LEU A 192 13.09 11.11 -0.92
CA LEU A 192 13.62 9.81 -0.53
C LEU A 192 14.76 9.97 0.47
N ASP A 193 15.72 10.85 0.21
CA ASP A 193 16.83 11.11 1.13
C ASP A 193 16.33 11.57 2.51
N GLU A 194 15.33 12.47 2.56
CA GLU A 194 14.74 12.91 3.82
C GLU A 194 14.01 11.78 4.55
N ALA A 195 13.18 11.03 3.83
CA ALA A 195 12.40 9.92 4.39
C ALA A 195 13.31 8.83 4.96
N PHE A 196 14.33 8.41 4.20
CA PHE A 196 15.26 7.35 4.63
C PHE A 196 16.26 7.82 5.69
N THR A 197 16.50 9.12 5.83
CA THR A 197 17.30 9.66 6.95
C THR A 197 16.52 9.61 8.26
N LYS A 198 15.21 9.89 8.22
CA LYS A 198 14.36 9.97 9.42
C LYS A 198 13.74 8.63 9.81
N PHE A 199 13.54 7.73 8.86
CA PHE A 199 12.82 6.48 9.04
C PHE A 199 13.60 5.33 8.43
N GLU A 200 13.83 4.29 9.22
CA GLU A 200 14.42 3.07 8.71
C GLU A 200 13.41 2.32 7.80
N GLN A 201 12.15 2.25 8.22
CA GLN A 201 11.08 1.57 7.49
C GLN A 201 10.27 2.57 6.67
N VAL A 202 10.48 2.58 5.35
CA VAL A 202 9.73 3.41 4.41
C VAL A 202 9.11 2.55 3.31
N ILE A 203 7.85 2.83 3.01
CA ILE A 203 7.09 2.27 1.89
C ILE A 203 6.62 3.45 1.05
N LEU A 204 7.10 3.55 -0.19
CA LEU A 204 6.63 4.55 -1.14
C LEU A 204 5.70 3.89 -2.14
N THR A 205 4.59 4.55 -2.43
CA THR A 205 3.56 4.08 -3.35
C THR A 205 3.08 5.24 -4.21
N GLY A 206 2.32 4.94 -5.24
CA GLY A 206 1.55 5.94 -5.97
C GLY A 206 1.76 5.90 -7.47
N ASP A 207 1.27 6.92 -8.15
CA ASP A 207 1.31 7.06 -9.60
C ASP A 207 2.41 8.05 -9.98
N LEU A 208 3.49 7.52 -10.55
CA LEU A 208 4.64 8.31 -11.01
C LEU A 208 4.58 8.59 -12.51
N ASN A 209 3.47 8.24 -13.16
CA ASN A 209 3.25 8.40 -14.59
C ASN A 209 4.41 7.80 -15.42
N GLY A 210 4.82 6.59 -15.02
CA GLY A 210 5.86 5.79 -15.67
C GLY A 210 7.30 6.30 -15.49
N LYS A 211 7.52 7.41 -14.75
CA LYS A 211 8.86 8.03 -14.63
C LYS A 211 9.85 7.19 -13.82
N TRP A 212 9.40 6.27 -12.98
CA TRP A 212 10.28 5.36 -12.24
C TRP A 212 11.24 4.56 -13.14
N LYS A 213 10.83 4.25 -14.38
CA LYS A 213 11.64 3.52 -15.37
C LYS A 213 12.91 4.25 -15.81
N THR A 214 13.03 5.53 -15.46
CA THR A 214 14.15 6.39 -15.89
C THR A 214 15.28 6.50 -14.86
N PHE A 215 15.11 5.92 -13.66
CA PHE A 215 16.13 5.93 -12.61
C PHE A 215 16.28 4.58 -11.87
N PRO A 216 16.33 3.43 -12.59
CA PRO A 216 16.50 2.12 -11.95
C PRO A 216 17.84 1.99 -11.20
N ASP A 217 18.89 2.63 -11.72
CA ASP A 217 20.21 2.62 -11.09
C ASP A 217 20.20 3.33 -9.73
N TYR A 218 19.51 4.48 -9.63
CA TYR A 218 19.33 5.18 -8.37
C TYR A 218 18.59 4.33 -7.34
N LEU A 219 17.51 3.64 -7.76
CA LEU A 219 16.80 2.73 -6.86
C LEU A 219 17.72 1.62 -6.35
N ARG A 220 18.51 1.01 -7.24
CA ARG A 220 19.48 -0.04 -6.88
C ARG A 220 20.57 0.47 -5.93
N GLU A 221 21.16 1.63 -6.22
CA GLU A 221 22.18 2.27 -5.37
C GLU A 221 21.66 2.58 -3.96
N LYS A 222 20.38 2.92 -3.84
CA LYS A 222 19.71 3.17 -2.56
C LYS A 222 19.17 1.90 -1.89
N GLY A 223 19.39 0.72 -2.48
CA GLY A 223 18.88 -0.55 -1.97
C GLY A 223 17.35 -0.62 -1.97
N LEU A 224 16.72 -0.02 -2.99
CA LEU A 224 15.28 0.05 -3.16
C LEU A 224 14.81 -0.93 -4.23
N LYS A 225 13.68 -1.59 -3.96
CA LYS A 225 13.01 -2.49 -4.89
C LYS A 225 11.64 -1.91 -5.25
N GLN A 226 11.39 -1.77 -6.55
CA GLN A 226 10.05 -1.57 -7.10
C GLN A 226 9.41 -2.95 -7.31
N HIS A 227 8.14 -3.13 -6.94
CA HIS A 227 7.46 -4.44 -6.95
C HIS A 227 6.38 -4.63 -8.02
N VAL A 228 5.98 -3.58 -8.76
CA VAL A 228 4.90 -3.63 -9.75
C VAL A 228 5.48 -3.85 -11.14
N GLU A 229 5.24 -5.04 -11.69
CA GLU A 229 5.82 -5.49 -12.96
C GLU A 229 4.81 -5.50 -14.12
N GLU A 230 3.51 -5.52 -13.81
CA GLU A 230 2.42 -5.64 -14.78
C GLU A 230 1.88 -4.24 -15.20
N PRO A 231 1.25 -4.10 -16.38
CA PRO A 231 0.58 -2.86 -16.78
C PRO A 231 -0.53 -2.47 -15.80
N THR A 232 -0.61 -1.20 -15.42
CA THR A 232 -1.59 -0.68 -14.44
C THR A 232 -2.60 0.28 -15.06
N HIS A 233 -2.62 0.38 -16.39
CA HIS A 233 -3.51 1.25 -17.16
C HIS A 233 -3.99 0.51 -18.42
N ASP A 234 -5.22 0.79 -18.86
CA ASP A 234 -5.86 0.21 -20.06
C ASP A 234 -5.07 0.35 -21.37
N LYS A 235 -4.09 1.27 -21.43
CA LYS A 235 -3.17 1.49 -22.55
C LYS A 235 -1.90 0.64 -22.50
N GLY A 236 -1.81 -0.29 -21.55
CA GLY A 236 -0.67 -1.20 -21.42
C GLY A 236 0.57 -0.61 -20.73
N ASN A 237 0.44 0.55 -20.05
CA ASN A 237 1.55 1.17 -19.33
C ASN A 237 1.54 0.80 -17.83
N THR A 238 2.73 0.63 -17.26
CA THR A 238 2.94 0.52 -15.80
C THR A 238 3.28 1.90 -15.24
N LEU A 239 2.29 2.58 -14.68
CA LEU A 239 2.40 3.95 -14.16
C LEU A 239 2.56 3.98 -12.64
N ASP A 240 1.87 3.05 -11.99
CA ASP A 240 1.79 2.92 -10.54
C ASP A 240 2.97 2.11 -9.99
N VAL A 241 3.43 2.47 -8.78
CA VAL A 241 4.59 1.86 -8.16
C VAL A 241 4.33 1.48 -6.70
N ILE A 242 5.04 0.45 -6.27
CA ILE A 242 5.27 0.12 -4.87
C ILE A 242 6.78 -0.01 -4.73
N ILE A 243 7.40 0.84 -3.92
CA ILE A 243 8.84 0.91 -3.71
C ILE A 243 9.14 0.75 -2.22
N THR A 244 10.01 -0.20 -1.88
CA THR A 244 10.46 -0.39 -0.50
C THR A 244 11.96 -0.57 -0.45
N LYS A 245 12.56 -0.32 0.72
CA LYS A 245 13.92 -0.79 0.97
C LYS A 245 13.94 -2.32 0.97
N ILE A 246 14.98 -2.89 0.34
CA ILE A 246 15.20 -4.33 0.27
C ILE A 246 15.30 -4.90 1.69
N ASN A 247 14.81 -6.12 1.88
CA ASN A 247 14.85 -6.90 3.14
C ASN A 247 14.09 -6.32 4.36
N LEU A 248 13.62 -5.07 4.30
CA LEU A 248 12.81 -4.50 5.40
C LEU A 248 11.34 -4.90 5.35
N PHE A 249 10.82 -5.16 4.14
CA PHE A 249 9.44 -5.59 3.93
C PHE A 249 9.37 -6.78 2.98
N LYS A 250 8.50 -7.73 3.31
CA LYS A 250 8.01 -8.75 2.38
C LYS A 250 6.71 -8.26 1.77
N ILE A 251 6.81 -7.76 0.54
CA ILE A 251 5.66 -7.40 -0.29
C ILE A 251 5.23 -8.63 -1.07
N SER A 252 3.97 -9.05 -0.96
CA SER A 252 3.45 -10.11 -1.84
C SER A 252 3.50 -9.66 -3.29
N LYS A 253 3.65 -10.59 -4.25
CA LYS A 253 3.50 -10.27 -5.68
C LYS A 253 2.24 -9.41 -5.87
N PRO A 254 2.35 -8.19 -6.44
CA PRO A 254 1.17 -7.36 -6.66
C PRO A 254 0.20 -8.03 -7.62
N GLU A 255 -1.08 -7.94 -7.30
CA GLU A 255 -2.19 -8.42 -8.10
C GLU A 255 -2.82 -7.20 -8.77
N VAL A 256 -2.70 -7.11 -10.10
CA VAL A 256 -3.26 -5.99 -10.87
C VAL A 256 -4.60 -6.41 -11.46
N LYS A 257 -5.66 -5.67 -11.13
CA LYS A 257 -7.04 -6.04 -11.51
C LYS A 257 -7.83 -4.84 -12.01
N ASP A 258 -8.56 -5.04 -13.09
CA ASP A 258 -9.57 -4.10 -13.54
C ASP A 258 -10.83 -4.24 -12.67
N ASP A 259 -11.05 -3.25 -11.80
CA ASP A 259 -12.27 -3.14 -10.98
C ASP A 259 -13.32 -2.20 -11.61
N GLY A 260 -13.09 -1.71 -12.84
CA GLY A 260 -14.05 -0.86 -13.58
C GLY A 260 -14.25 0.55 -13.01
N ILE A 261 -13.36 1.01 -12.12
CA ILE A 261 -13.48 2.30 -11.44
C ILE A 261 -12.89 3.44 -12.29
N SER A 262 -11.78 3.21 -12.98
CA SER A 262 -11.11 4.18 -13.85
C SER A 262 -10.40 3.47 -15.01
N ASP A 263 -9.65 4.21 -15.83
CA ASP A 263 -8.73 3.69 -16.84
C ASP A 263 -7.44 3.09 -16.24
N HIS A 264 -7.27 3.17 -14.92
CA HIS A 264 -6.25 2.46 -14.17
C HIS A 264 -6.80 1.20 -13.52
N TYR A 265 -5.94 0.19 -13.44
CA TYR A 265 -6.19 -1.04 -12.73
C TYR A 265 -5.74 -0.91 -11.27
N THR A 266 -6.51 -1.51 -10.36
CA THR A 266 -6.17 -1.54 -8.94
C THR A 266 -5.00 -2.48 -8.71
N VAL A 267 -4.00 -2.02 -7.97
CA VAL A 267 -2.83 -2.81 -7.58
C VAL A 267 -3.00 -3.26 -6.12
N TYR A 268 -3.31 -4.54 -5.91
CA TYR A 268 -3.48 -5.14 -4.60
C TYR A 268 -2.19 -5.80 -4.11
N PHE A 269 -1.86 -5.62 -2.83
CA PHE A 269 -0.66 -6.21 -2.24
C PHE A 269 -0.79 -6.41 -0.73
N ASN A 270 0.07 -7.26 -0.18
CA ASN A 270 0.19 -7.49 1.25
C ASN A 270 1.56 -7.05 1.74
N ILE A 271 1.60 -6.38 2.89
CA ILE A 271 2.82 -5.91 3.53
C ILE A 271 3.05 -6.72 4.80
N ARG A 272 4.24 -7.32 4.90
CA ARG A 272 4.78 -7.89 6.13
C ARG A 272 6.15 -7.29 6.39
N GLU A 273 6.55 -7.19 7.65
CA GLU A 273 7.94 -6.86 7.97
C GLU A 273 8.85 -8.02 7.55
N GLY A 274 10.04 -7.70 7.05
CA GLY A 274 11.08 -8.67 6.74
C GLY A 274 11.62 -9.38 7.98
N ASN A 275 12.15 -10.59 7.81
CA ASN A 275 12.69 -11.35 8.93
C ASN A 275 13.99 -10.69 9.45
N ALA A 276 14.27 -10.80 10.75
CA ALA A 276 15.45 -10.18 11.35
C ALA A 276 16.79 -10.65 10.74
N GLU A 277 16.83 -11.87 10.20
CA GLU A 277 18.00 -12.43 9.51
C GLU A 277 18.22 -11.80 8.13
N GLU A 278 17.14 -11.55 7.38
CA GLU A 278 17.20 -10.93 6.05
C GLU A 278 17.60 -9.44 6.14
N LYS A 279 17.21 -8.72 7.21
CA LYS A 279 17.53 -7.30 7.42
C LYS A 279 19.03 -7.01 7.56
N ARG A 280 19.88 -8.03 7.82
CA ARG A 280 21.33 -7.88 8.08
C ARG A 280 22.22 -8.12 6.85
N THR A 281 21.63 -8.59 5.75
CA THR A 281 22.27 -8.85 4.45
C THR A 281 21.85 -7.80 3.43
#